data_AF-A0A438E228-F1
#
_entry.id   AF-A0A438E228-F1
#
_cell.length_a   1.000
_cell.length_b   1.000
_cell.length_c   1.000
_cell.angle_alpha   90.00
_cell.angle_beta   90.00
_cell.angle_gamma   90.00
#
_symmetry.space_group_name_H-M   'P 1'
#
loop_
_entity.id
_entity.type
_entity.pdbx_description
1 polymer ?
#
loop_
_entity_poly.entity_id
_entity_poly.type
_entity_poly.pdbx_seq_one_letter_code
_entity_poly.pdbx_strand_id
1 'polypeptide(L)'
;MLTSPVPRIRSSVRLMSAAWNVSDANQFQRDSKQSRMDGAVSITTAISANVNNIHVFNGTNFKNWKEHVIIVLGCMDLDYALREDCPPNLTSVSTAEQRSTMEKWEQSNRMNLMIMKHSILEAIRGAIPDEPEPRHSWTR
;
A
#
# COMPACT_ATOMS: atom_id res chain seq x y z
N MET A 1 43.14 27.86 -27.30
CA MET A 1 41.76 27.39 -27.49
C MET A 1 41.63 26.04 -26.79
N LEU A 2 40.76 25.95 -25.79
CA LEU A 2 40.57 24.79 -24.92
C LEU A 2 39.84 23.67 -25.67
N THR A 3 40.38 22.45 -25.65
CA THR A 3 39.67 21.25 -26.12
C THR A 3 39.10 20.52 -24.92
N SER A 4 37.79 20.30 -24.93
CA SER A 4 37.06 19.58 -23.87
C SER A 4 36.90 18.10 -24.28
N PRO A 5 37.06 17.11 -23.37
CA PRO A 5 36.88 15.71 -23.72
C PRO A 5 35.39 15.30 -23.70
N VAL A 6 35.01 14.50 -24.69
CA VAL A 6 33.68 13.91 -24.89
C VAL A 6 33.31 12.96 -23.72
N PRO A 7 32.08 13.02 -23.16
CA PRO A 7 31.66 12.09 -22.11
C PRO A 7 31.52 10.66 -22.65
N ARG A 8 32.26 9.73 -22.06
CA ARG A 8 32.15 8.30 -22.35
C ARG A 8 30.92 7.75 -21.61
N ILE A 9 29.84 7.50 -22.34
CA ILE A 9 28.66 6.79 -21.83
C ILE A 9 29.11 5.37 -21.46
N ARG A 10 29.10 5.04 -20.16
CA ARG A 10 29.35 3.68 -19.69
C ARG A 10 28.09 2.85 -19.89
N SER A 11 28.06 2.08 -20.97
CA SER A 11 27.06 1.06 -21.20
C SER A 11 27.15 -0.02 -20.12
N SER A 12 26.02 -0.32 -19.47
CA SER A 12 25.87 -1.55 -18.70
C SER A 12 24.55 -2.21 -19.07
N VAL A 13 24.44 -2.64 -20.33
CA VAL A 13 23.52 -3.71 -20.70
C VAL A 13 24.31 -5.01 -20.51
N ARG A 14 24.09 -5.71 -19.40
CA ARG A 14 24.70 -7.01 -19.14
C ARG A 14 23.88 -8.07 -19.87
N LEU A 15 24.47 -8.66 -20.91
CA LEU A 15 23.91 -9.79 -21.65
C LEU A 15 23.63 -10.97 -20.71
N MET A 16 22.44 -11.56 -20.84
CA MET A 16 22.03 -12.76 -20.11
C MET A 16 22.85 -13.98 -20.59
N SER A 17 23.83 -14.43 -19.80
CA SER A 17 24.23 -15.85 -19.67
C SER A 17 25.49 -15.99 -18.81
N ALA A 18 25.33 -16.23 -17.51
CA ALA A 18 26.24 -16.98 -16.64
C ALA A 18 25.56 -17.12 -15.27
N ALA A 19 25.70 -18.27 -14.62
CA ALA A 19 25.06 -18.56 -13.33
C ALA A 19 25.32 -17.45 -12.30
N TRP A 20 24.24 -17.02 -11.61
CA TRP A 20 24.29 -16.02 -10.54
C TRP A 20 25.33 -16.42 -9.50
N ASN A 21 26.27 -15.52 -9.19
CA ASN A 21 27.20 -15.75 -8.07
C ASN A 21 26.61 -15.22 -6.76
N VAL A 22 27.26 -15.56 -5.63
CA VAL A 22 26.83 -15.16 -4.28
C VAL A 22 26.73 -13.64 -4.12
N SER A 23 27.61 -12.88 -4.79
CA SER A 23 27.58 -11.42 -4.74
C SER A 23 26.36 -10.84 -5.44
N ASP A 24 25.96 -11.41 -6.59
CA ASP A 24 24.77 -10.99 -7.31
C ASP A 24 23.49 -11.30 -6.50
N ALA A 25 23.44 -12.45 -5.81
CA ALA A 25 22.33 -12.81 -4.91
C ALA A 25 22.22 -11.85 -3.70
N ASN A 26 23.35 -11.50 -3.08
CA ASN A 26 23.39 -10.54 -1.97
C ASN A 26 23.01 -9.13 -2.42
N GLN A 27 23.39 -8.74 -3.65
CA GLN A 27 22.99 -7.46 -4.23
C GLN A 27 21.47 -7.42 -4.46
N PHE A 28 20.89 -8.46 -5.05
CA PHE A 28 19.44 -8.56 -5.22
C PHE A 28 18.68 -8.47 -3.90
N GLN A 29 19.18 -9.12 -2.84
CA GLN A 29 18.59 -9.04 -1.51
C GLN A 29 18.67 -7.61 -0.93
N ARG A 30 19.79 -6.89 -1.14
CA ARG A 30 19.91 -5.48 -0.73
C ARG A 30 18.97 -4.59 -1.52
N ASP A 31 18.91 -4.77 -2.84
CA ASP A 31 18.07 -3.96 -3.71
C ASP A 31 16.57 -4.22 -3.42
N SER A 32 16.21 -5.48 -3.13
CA SER A 32 14.86 -5.84 -2.68
C SER A 32 14.53 -5.22 -1.32
N LYS A 33 15.43 -5.29 -0.34
CA LYS A 33 15.24 -4.63 0.97
C LYS A 33 15.14 -3.11 0.82
N GLN A 34 15.99 -2.50 0.00
CA GLN A 34 15.99 -1.06 -0.25
C GLN A 34 14.71 -0.64 -0.97
N SER A 35 14.29 -1.35 -2.02
CA SER A 35 13.02 -1.10 -2.72
C SER A 35 11.81 -1.22 -1.78
N ARG A 36 11.80 -2.21 -0.87
CA ARG A 36 10.76 -2.34 0.16
C ARG A 36 10.78 -1.15 1.13
N MET A 37 11.96 -0.69 1.54
CA MET A 37 12.10 0.48 2.41
C MET A 37 11.71 1.77 1.70
N ASP A 38 12.12 1.97 0.44
CA ASP A 38 11.77 3.15 -0.35
C ASP A 38 10.27 3.24 -0.59
N GLY A 39 9.63 2.09 -0.89
CA GLY A 39 8.17 1.99 -0.95
C GLY A 39 7.51 2.32 0.39
N ALA A 40 8.01 1.77 1.50
CA ALA A 40 7.49 2.05 2.83
C ALA A 40 7.70 3.52 3.26
N VAL A 41 8.84 4.13 2.94
CA VAL A 41 9.17 5.54 3.22
C VAL A 41 8.31 6.46 2.36
N SER A 42 8.10 6.13 1.08
CA SER A 42 7.21 6.86 0.17
C SER A 42 5.77 6.83 0.67
N ILE A 43 5.26 5.64 1.05
CA ILE A 43 3.92 5.49 1.64
C ILE A 43 3.82 6.26 2.96
N THR A 44 4.79 6.13 3.87
CA THR A 44 4.74 6.81 5.18
C THR A 44 4.76 8.33 5.04
N THR A 45 5.56 8.86 4.11
CA THR A 45 5.62 10.30 3.82
C THR A 45 4.30 10.77 3.23
N ALA A 46 3.74 10.03 2.26
CA ALA A 46 2.43 10.32 1.67
C ALA A 46 1.30 10.25 2.71
N ILE A 47 1.32 9.27 3.63
CA ILE A 47 0.36 9.18 4.74
C ILE A 47 0.49 10.44 5.60
N SER A 48 1.69 10.78 6.07
CA SER A 48 1.88 11.92 6.98
C SER A 48 1.47 13.27 6.37
N ALA A 49 1.75 13.48 5.08
CA ALA A 49 1.36 14.69 4.37
C ALA A 49 -0.14 14.74 4.09
N ASN A 50 -0.74 13.60 3.72
CA ASN A 50 -2.13 13.57 3.28
C ASN A 50 -3.11 13.49 4.47
N VAL A 51 -2.79 12.73 5.51
CA VAL A 51 -3.64 12.57 6.70
C VAL A 51 -3.87 13.91 7.41
N ASN A 52 -2.85 14.78 7.48
CA ASN A 52 -3.00 16.13 8.03
C ASN A 52 -3.91 17.04 7.17
N ASN A 53 -4.13 16.70 5.90
CA ASN A 53 -4.96 17.45 4.96
C ASN A 53 -6.35 16.82 4.76
N ILE A 54 -6.64 15.64 5.31
CA ILE A 54 -7.99 15.06 5.28
C ILE A 54 -8.88 15.93 6.17
N HIS A 55 -9.93 16.49 5.59
CA HIS A 55 -10.96 17.17 6.36
C HIS A 55 -11.56 16.20 7.37
N VAL A 56 -11.33 16.43 8.66
CA VAL A 56 -11.83 15.56 9.72
C VAL A 56 -13.35 15.39 9.63
N PHE A 57 -13.83 14.15 9.66
CA PHE A 57 -15.27 13.86 9.67
C PHE A 57 -15.89 14.34 10.99
N ASN A 58 -16.87 15.25 10.90
CA ASN A 58 -17.51 15.89 12.05
C ASN A 58 -19.00 15.54 12.21
N GLY A 59 -19.49 14.53 11.49
CA GLY A 59 -20.89 14.11 11.48
C GLY A 59 -21.78 14.84 10.47
N THR A 60 -21.40 16.05 10.02
CA THR A 60 -22.20 16.85 9.08
C THR A 60 -21.63 16.91 7.66
N ASN A 61 -20.37 16.52 7.49
CA ASN A 61 -19.59 16.71 6.26
C ASN A 61 -19.34 15.41 5.45
N PHE A 62 -20.19 14.38 5.60
CA PHE A 62 -19.96 13.03 5.06
C PHE A 62 -19.58 13.00 3.58
N LYS A 63 -20.30 13.73 2.71
CA LYS A 63 -20.07 13.72 1.27
C LYS A 63 -18.65 14.19 0.92
N ASN A 64 -18.24 15.33 1.46
CA ASN A 64 -16.92 15.92 1.19
C ASN A 64 -15.80 15.11 1.83
N TRP A 65 -16.02 14.61 3.06
CA TRP A 65 -15.07 13.73 3.73
C TRP A 65 -14.81 12.46 2.93
N LYS A 66 -15.88 11.77 2.49
CA LYS A 66 -15.78 10.54 1.70
C LYS A 66 -15.02 10.77 0.40
N GLU A 67 -15.30 11.87 -0.30
CA GLU A 67 -14.62 12.22 -1.55
C GLU A 67 -13.11 12.44 -1.33
N HIS A 68 -12.73 13.22 -0.33
CA HIS A 68 -11.32 13.45 0.01
C HIS A 68 -10.60 12.16 0.42
N VAL A 69 -11.24 11.31 1.22
CA VAL A 69 -10.66 10.01 1.61
C VAL A 69 -10.41 9.15 0.37
N ILE A 70 -11.38 9.00 -0.53
CA ILE A 70 -11.22 8.19 -1.75
C ILE A 70 -10.07 8.72 -2.62
N ILE A 71 -9.96 10.04 -2.79
CA ILE A 71 -8.87 10.65 -3.56
C ILE A 71 -7.50 10.33 -2.94
N VAL A 72 -7.36 10.52 -1.62
CA VAL A 72 -6.10 10.23 -0.91
C VAL A 72 -5.71 8.76 -1.04
N LEU A 73 -6.68 7.85 -0.85
CA LEU A 73 -6.42 6.41 -0.96
C LEU A 73 -6.04 6.00 -2.39
N GLY A 74 -6.68 6.59 -3.40
CA GLY A 74 -6.33 6.38 -4.81
C GLY A 74 -4.94 6.91 -5.17
N CYS A 75 -4.55 8.09 -4.69
CA CYS A 75 -3.20 8.63 -4.90
C CYS A 75 -2.08 7.79 -4.27
N MET A 76 -2.44 6.90 -3.35
CA MET A 76 -1.51 6.06 -2.60
C MET A 76 -1.54 4.59 -3.02
N ASP A 77 -2.32 4.25 -4.05
CA ASP A 77 -2.58 2.87 -4.50
C ASP A 77 -3.13 1.96 -3.37
N LEU A 78 -3.85 2.56 -2.42
CA LEU A 78 -4.48 1.86 -1.31
C LEU A 78 -5.97 1.61 -1.54
N ASP A 79 -6.55 2.05 -2.66
CA ASP A 79 -7.98 1.91 -2.99
C ASP A 79 -8.39 0.49 -3.46
N TYR A 80 -7.45 -0.43 -3.61
CA TYR A 80 -7.70 -1.75 -4.20
C TYR A 80 -8.85 -2.53 -3.52
N ALA A 81 -8.86 -2.62 -2.18
CA ALA A 81 -9.92 -3.29 -1.43
C ALA A 81 -11.27 -2.55 -1.40
N LEU A 82 -11.31 -1.30 -1.88
CA LEU A 82 -12.56 -0.55 -2.07
C LEU A 82 -13.20 -0.80 -3.43
N ARG A 83 -12.41 -1.28 -4.40
CA ARG A 83 -12.82 -1.48 -5.79
C ARG A 83 -13.09 -2.94 -6.11
N GLU A 84 -12.37 -3.83 -5.45
CA GLU A 84 -12.45 -5.27 -5.64
C GLU A 84 -13.05 -5.96 -4.42
N ASP A 85 -13.91 -6.95 -4.68
CA ASP A 85 -14.44 -7.82 -3.64
C ASP A 85 -13.31 -8.62 -2.95
N CYS A 86 -13.56 -9.03 -1.71
CA CYS A 86 -12.62 -9.85 -0.95
C CYS A 86 -12.30 -11.14 -1.74
N PRO A 87 -11.02 -11.44 -2.01
CA PRO A 87 -10.64 -12.66 -2.69
C PRO A 87 -11.09 -13.91 -1.91
N PRO A 88 -11.30 -15.05 -2.59
CA PRO A 88 -11.56 -16.31 -1.90
C PRO A 88 -10.44 -16.67 -0.95
N ASN A 89 -10.79 -17.31 0.18
CA ASN A 89 -9.81 -17.80 1.13
C ASN A 89 -8.76 -18.68 0.44
N LEU A 90 -7.49 -18.45 0.79
CA LEU A 90 -6.38 -19.22 0.27
C LEU A 90 -6.43 -20.67 0.80
N THR A 91 -6.01 -21.60 -0.05
CA THR A 91 -5.84 -23.01 0.27
C THR A 91 -4.38 -23.42 0.04
N SER A 92 -4.01 -24.64 0.47
CA SER A 92 -2.65 -25.16 0.25
C SER A 92 -2.26 -25.23 -1.24
N VAL A 93 -3.24 -25.37 -2.14
CA VAL A 93 -3.06 -25.44 -3.59
C VAL A 93 -3.19 -24.09 -4.30
N SER A 94 -3.42 -22.99 -3.58
CA SER A 94 -3.56 -21.66 -4.19
C SER A 94 -2.30 -21.25 -4.94
N THR A 95 -2.49 -20.69 -6.13
CA THR A 95 -1.41 -20.22 -7.01
C THR A 95 -0.67 -19.02 -6.42
N ALA A 96 0.53 -18.76 -6.90
CA ALA A 96 1.31 -17.58 -6.48
C ALA A 96 0.55 -16.26 -6.76
N GLU A 97 -0.17 -16.20 -7.88
CA GLU A 97 -1.01 -15.06 -8.25
C GLU A 97 -2.14 -14.85 -7.26
N GLN A 98 -2.89 -15.91 -6.91
CA GLN A 98 -3.98 -15.83 -5.92
C GLN A 98 -3.48 -15.33 -4.56
N ARG A 99 -2.30 -15.81 -4.12
CA ARG A 99 -1.67 -15.37 -2.87
C ARG A 99 -1.27 -13.89 -2.93
N SER A 100 -0.70 -13.45 -4.05
CA SER A 100 -0.34 -12.04 -4.25
C SER A 100 -1.56 -11.12 -4.29
N THR A 101 -2.65 -11.55 -4.93
CA THR A 101 -3.92 -10.82 -4.94
C THR A 101 -4.48 -10.67 -3.52
N MET A 102 -4.48 -11.74 -2.73
CA MET A 102 -4.92 -11.70 -1.33
C MET A 102 -4.05 -10.75 -0.50
N GLU A 103 -2.72 -10.86 -0.58
CA GLU A 103 -1.79 -10.00 0.16
C GLU A 103 -2.00 -8.51 -0.18
N LYS A 104 -2.17 -8.19 -1.47
CA LYS A 104 -2.46 -6.83 -1.93
C LYS A 104 -3.79 -6.31 -1.37
N TRP A 105 -4.82 -7.14 -1.40
CA TRP A 105 -6.14 -6.81 -0.86
C TRP A 105 -6.10 -6.57 0.65
N GLU A 106 -5.47 -7.46 1.42
CA GLU A 106 -5.36 -7.33 2.87
C GLU A 106 -4.55 -6.10 3.27
N GLN A 107 -3.45 -5.82 2.56
CA GLN A 107 -2.64 -4.62 2.80
C GLN A 107 -3.46 -3.34 2.58
N SER A 108 -4.15 -3.26 1.45
CA SER A 108 -5.03 -2.14 1.09
C SER A 108 -6.15 -1.97 2.12
N ASN A 109 -6.85 -3.05 2.48
CA ASN A 109 -7.93 -3.03 3.47
C ASN A 109 -7.44 -2.53 4.85
N ARG A 110 -6.31 -3.07 5.33
CA ARG A 110 -5.73 -2.67 6.61
C ARG A 110 -5.35 -1.19 6.63
N MET A 111 -4.70 -0.68 5.58
CA MET A 111 -4.29 0.73 5.53
C MET A 111 -5.48 1.67 5.41
N ASN A 112 -6.45 1.34 4.55
CA ASN A 112 -7.67 2.13 4.38
C ASN A 112 -8.44 2.30 5.69
N LEU A 113 -8.60 1.21 6.44
CA LEU A 113 -9.27 1.25 7.74
C LEU A 113 -8.55 2.16 8.73
N MET A 114 -7.22 2.11 8.80
CA MET A 114 -6.46 3.00 9.68
C MET A 114 -6.61 4.47 9.30
N ILE A 115 -6.54 4.79 8.00
CA ILE A 115 -6.71 6.17 7.50
C ILE A 115 -8.13 6.67 7.77
N MET A 116 -9.15 5.86 7.46
CA MET A 116 -10.55 6.19 7.74
C MET A 116 -10.78 6.44 9.23
N LYS A 117 -10.34 5.52 10.10
CA LYS A 117 -10.47 5.66 11.56
C LYS A 117 -9.75 6.90 12.10
N HIS A 118 -8.58 7.23 11.56
CA HIS A 118 -7.83 8.42 11.97
C HIS A 118 -8.49 9.72 11.47
N SER A 119 -9.15 9.68 10.30
CA SER A 119 -9.83 10.85 9.74
C SER A 119 -11.18 11.19 10.38
N ILE A 120 -11.62 10.41 11.37
CA ILE A 120 -12.86 10.64 12.12
C ILE A 120 -12.55 11.41 13.40
N LEU A 121 -13.35 12.44 13.71
CA LEU A 121 -13.20 13.21 14.94
C LEU A 121 -13.25 12.30 16.16
N GLU A 122 -12.30 12.43 17.09
CA GLU A 122 -12.18 11.57 18.28
C GLU A 122 -13.47 11.50 19.10
N ALA A 123 -14.17 12.63 19.24
CA ALA A 123 -15.45 12.72 19.95
C ALA A 123 -16.56 11.84 19.35
N ILE A 124 -16.48 11.54 18.05
CA ILE A 124 -17.42 10.66 17.33
C ILE A 124 -16.86 9.24 17.26
N ARG A 125 -15.55 9.09 17.25
CA ARG A 125 -14.86 7.79 17.20
C ARG A 125 -15.21 6.90 18.40
N GLY A 126 -15.33 7.48 19.60
CA GLY A 126 -15.75 6.74 20.80
C GLY A 126 -17.18 6.20 20.77
N ALA A 127 -18.02 6.65 19.82
CA ALA A 127 -19.36 6.11 19.61
C ALA A 127 -19.38 4.92 18.61
N ILE A 128 -18.25 4.61 17.97
CA ILE A 128 -18.12 3.48 17.05
C ILE A 128 -17.54 2.30 17.83
N PRO A 129 -18.29 1.21 18.05
CA PRO A 129 -17.76 0.03 18.73
C PRO A 129 -16.60 -0.58 17.92
N ASP A 130 -15.55 -1.02 18.62
CA ASP A 130 -14.31 -1.51 17.99
C ASP A 130 -14.47 -2.86 17.26
N GLU A 131 -15.63 -3.50 17.39
CA GLU A 131 -15.95 -4.80 16.81
C GLU A 131 -17.42 -4.82 16.37
N PRO A 132 -17.75 -5.28 15.15
CA PRO A 132 -19.11 -5.74 14.90
C PRO A 132 -19.33 -6.97 15.76
N GLU A 133 -20.19 -6.84 16.79
CA GLU A 133 -20.80 -7.95 17.52
C GLU A 133 -20.86 -9.20 16.64
N PRO A 134 -20.27 -10.34 17.05
CA PRO A 134 -20.29 -11.54 16.25
C PRO A 134 -21.76 -11.87 15.98
N ARG A 135 -22.18 -11.75 14.71
CA ARG A 135 -23.54 -12.03 14.28
C ARG A 135 -23.90 -13.41 14.80
N HIS A 136 -24.67 -13.45 15.89
CA HIS A 136 -25.19 -14.66 16.46
C HIS A 136 -25.88 -15.45 15.35
N SER A 137 -25.27 -16.59 15.05
CA SER A 137 -25.83 -17.80 14.46
C SER A 137 -27.26 -17.68 13.92
N TRP A 138 -27.40 -17.53 12.60
CA TRP A 138 -28.53 -18.13 11.90
C TRP A 138 -28.12 -19.50 11.38
N THR A 139 -28.13 -20.49 12.27
CA THR A 139 -28.34 -21.90 11.90
C THR A 139 -29.15 -22.59 12.98
N ARG A 140 -30.40 -22.88 12.59
CA ARG A 140 -31.44 -23.71 13.21
C ARG A 140 -32.32 -23.06 14.28
#